data_AF-A0A1I6BRG0-F1
#
_entry.id   AF-A0A1I6BRG0-F1
#
_cell.length_a   1.000
_cell.length_b   1.000
_cell.length_c   1.000
_cell.angle_alpha   90.00
_cell.angle_beta   90.00
_cell.angle_gamma   90.00
#
_symmetry.space_group_name_H-M   'P 1'
#
loop_
_entity.id
_entity.type
_entity.pdbx_description
1 polymer ?
#
loop_
_entity_poly.entity_id
_entity_poly.type
_entity_poly.pdbx_seq_one_letter_code
_entity_poly.pdbx_strand_id
1 'polypeptide(L)'
;MKRLLASLILLSVIALGIYAFQIGTRPPEPTVTVAQKSVQTTEGSYCWDGLLRAGCVDKAYTSVYHMGNKKNAVVVEPNSTIMINFDREPIDGTLEVEKWLNEDEVEGIDMNHETFTAPSEKGLYVYHIMAHWKQGGGSYAFSIKVE
;
A
#
# COMPACT_ATOMS: atom_id res chain seq x y z
N MET A 1 42.53 -13.35 -9.98
CA MET A 1 41.53 -12.67 -10.85
C MET A 1 40.38 -13.58 -11.27
N LYS A 2 40.59 -14.71 -11.97
CA LYS A 2 39.49 -15.60 -12.42
C LYS A 2 38.59 -16.14 -11.29
N ARG A 3 39.16 -16.53 -10.15
CA ARG A 3 38.39 -16.99 -8.97
C ARG A 3 37.56 -15.88 -8.32
N LEU A 4 38.11 -14.66 -8.24
CA LEU A 4 37.39 -13.47 -7.75
C LEU A 4 36.23 -13.09 -8.68
N LEU A 5 36.45 -13.15 -10.01
CA LEU A 5 35.41 -12.89 -11.00
C LEU A 5 34.27 -13.92 -10.91
N ALA A 6 34.60 -15.21 -10.77
CA ALA A 6 33.62 -16.28 -10.60
C ALA A 6 32.82 -16.12 -9.30
N SER A 7 33.47 -15.73 -8.19
CA SER A 7 32.79 -15.45 -6.93
C SER A 7 31.84 -14.25 -7.02
N LEU A 8 32.23 -13.18 -7.72
CA LEU A 8 31.37 -12.00 -7.95
C LEU A 8 30.14 -12.33 -8.80
N ILE A 9 30.30 -13.14 -9.85
CA ILE A 9 29.19 -13.60 -10.69
C ILE A 9 28.24 -14.51 -9.89
N LEU A 10 28.78 -15.40 -9.05
CA LEU A 10 27.94 -16.26 -8.22
C LEU A 10 27.12 -15.44 -7.20
N LEU A 11 27.75 -14.44 -6.57
CA LEU A 11 27.06 -13.54 -5.64
C LEU A 11 25.97 -12.72 -6.33
N SER A 12 26.21 -12.23 -7.55
CA SER A 12 25.20 -11.48 -8.29
C SER A 12 24.00 -12.36 -8.69
N VAL A 13 24.23 -13.61 -9.10
CA VAL A 13 23.15 -14.57 -9.41
C VAL A 13 22.32 -14.90 -8.16
N ILE A 14 22.97 -15.11 -7.02
CA ILE A 14 22.28 -15.34 -5.75
C ILE A 14 21.46 -14.12 -5.35
N ALA A 15 22.02 -12.91 -5.45
CA ALA A 15 21.31 -11.66 -5.15
C ALA A 15 20.10 -11.46 -6.07
N LEU A 16 20.25 -11.73 -7.37
CA LEU A 16 19.14 -11.66 -8.33
C LEU A 16 18.04 -12.66 -8.01
N GLY A 17 18.42 -13.89 -7.63
CA GLY A 17 17.48 -14.93 -7.22
C GLY A 17 16.72 -14.57 -5.95
N ILE A 18 17.39 -13.98 -4.94
CA ILE A 18 16.75 -13.49 -3.72
C ILE A 18 15.79 -12.33 -4.03
N TYR A 19 16.18 -11.40 -4.89
CA TYR A 19 15.34 -10.27 -5.28
C TYR A 19 14.07 -10.73 -6.01
N ALA A 20 14.21 -11.60 -7.03
CA ALA A 20 13.08 -12.18 -7.73
C ALA A 20 12.15 -13.00 -6.81
N PHE A 21 12.72 -13.62 -5.77
CA PHE A 21 11.96 -14.37 -4.79
C PHE A 21 11.03 -13.49 -3.92
N GLN A 22 11.50 -12.33 -3.46
CA GLN A 22 10.70 -11.45 -2.58
C GLN A 22 9.42 -10.93 -3.27
N ILE A 23 9.53 -10.56 -4.55
CA ILE A 23 8.45 -9.95 -5.36
C ILE A 23 7.25 -10.89 -5.56
N GLY A 24 7.42 -12.20 -5.38
CA GLY A 24 6.37 -13.20 -5.59
C GLY A 24 5.59 -13.63 -4.34
N THR A 25 6.02 -13.23 -3.14
CA THR A 25 5.56 -13.86 -1.89
C THR A 25 4.51 -13.08 -1.12
N ARG A 26 4.25 -11.82 -1.49
CA ARG A 26 3.32 -10.91 -0.81
C ARG A 26 2.63 -9.97 -1.80
N PRO A 27 1.50 -9.35 -1.42
CA PRO A 27 0.89 -8.31 -2.24
C PRO A 27 1.84 -7.11 -2.41
N PRO A 28 1.82 -6.44 -3.57
CA PRO A 28 2.59 -5.22 -3.81
C PRO A 28 2.24 -4.08 -2.84
N GLU A 29 3.25 -3.41 -2.30
CA GLU A 29 3.03 -2.23 -1.45
C GLU A 29 2.68 -1.00 -2.32
N PRO A 30 1.65 -0.21 -1.96
CA PRO A 30 1.28 0.97 -2.72
C PRO A 30 2.25 2.13 -2.45
N THR A 31 2.55 2.87 -3.51
CA THR A 31 3.10 4.22 -3.41
C THR A 31 1.96 5.22 -3.38
N VAL A 32 1.72 5.81 -2.21
CA VAL A 32 0.74 6.89 -2.04
C VAL A 32 1.44 8.24 -2.13
N THR A 33 0.92 9.14 -2.96
CA THR A 33 1.42 10.51 -3.07
C THR A 33 0.30 11.53 -2.96
N VAL A 34 0.57 12.64 -2.29
CA VAL A 34 -0.35 13.79 -2.17
C VAL A 34 0.42 15.06 -2.45
N ALA A 35 -0.03 15.83 -3.45
CA ALA A 35 0.70 17.02 -3.92
C ALA A 35 2.21 16.75 -4.13
N GLN A 36 2.54 15.61 -4.76
CA GLN A 36 3.91 15.11 -5.02
C GLN A 36 4.74 14.73 -3.78
N LYS A 37 4.16 14.71 -2.58
CA LYS A 37 4.80 14.20 -1.37
C LYS A 37 4.39 12.75 -1.13
N SER A 38 5.34 11.88 -0.82
CA SER A 38 5.05 10.50 -0.46
C SER A 38 4.41 10.43 0.93
N VAL A 39 3.37 9.59 1.06
CA VAL A 39 2.69 9.29 2.31
C VAL A 39 3.00 7.85 2.70
N GLN A 40 3.37 7.65 3.96
CA GLN A 40 3.64 6.31 4.48
C GLN A 40 2.35 5.51 4.66
N THR A 41 2.40 4.26 4.23
CA THR A 41 1.32 3.29 4.36
C THR A 41 1.64 2.28 5.45
N THR A 42 0.60 1.70 6.04
CA THR A 42 0.68 0.56 6.95
C THR A 42 0.02 -0.63 6.29
N GLU A 43 0.78 -1.71 6.10
CA GLU A 43 0.26 -2.99 5.59
C GLU A 43 -0.74 -3.60 6.58
N GLY A 44 -1.93 -3.89 6.08
CA GLY A 44 -2.98 -4.61 6.79
C GLY A 44 -2.87 -6.12 6.62
N SER A 45 -3.94 -6.82 7.01
CA SER A 45 -4.04 -8.26 6.79
C SER A 45 -4.15 -8.57 5.29
N TYR A 46 -3.65 -9.73 4.88
CA TYR A 46 -3.70 -10.13 3.48
C TYR A 46 -3.77 -11.64 3.32
N CYS A 47 -4.29 -12.09 2.18
CA CYS A 47 -4.22 -13.49 1.76
C CYS A 47 -3.53 -13.55 0.39
N TRP A 48 -2.50 -14.38 0.29
CA TRP A 48 -1.65 -14.42 -0.90
C TRP A 48 -1.22 -15.85 -1.23
N ASP A 49 -1.42 -16.23 -2.49
CA ASP A 49 -0.92 -17.45 -3.12
C ASP A 49 0.43 -17.16 -3.78
N GLY A 50 1.48 -17.18 -2.96
CA GLY A 50 2.85 -16.95 -3.40
C GLY A 50 3.51 -18.22 -3.94
N LEU A 51 4.61 -18.04 -4.69
CA LEU A 51 5.29 -19.11 -5.43
C LEU A 51 5.65 -20.37 -4.60
N LEU A 52 5.95 -20.22 -3.29
CA LEU A 52 6.29 -21.35 -2.42
C LEU A 52 5.22 -21.68 -1.37
N ARG A 53 4.36 -20.72 -1.04
CA ARG A 53 3.39 -20.82 0.05
C ARG A 53 2.19 -19.94 -0.25
N ALA A 54 1.01 -20.54 -0.10
CA ALA A 54 -0.25 -19.84 0.01
C ALA A 54 -0.61 -19.67 1.48
N GLY A 55 -1.17 -18.52 1.84
CA GLY A 55 -1.67 -18.32 3.19
C GLY A 55 -2.21 -16.92 3.43
N CYS A 56 -2.86 -16.78 4.58
CA CYS A 56 -3.31 -15.49 5.10
C CYS A 56 -2.40 -15.07 6.26
N VAL A 57 -2.10 -13.78 6.31
CA VAL A 57 -1.36 -13.13 7.39
C VAL A 57 -2.29 -12.14 8.04
N ASP A 58 -2.68 -12.43 9.28
CA ASP A 58 -3.48 -11.54 10.10
C ASP A 58 -2.56 -10.58 10.85
N LYS A 59 -2.77 -9.27 10.66
CA LYS A 59 -2.06 -8.23 11.42
C LYS A 59 -2.88 -7.85 12.65
N ALA A 60 -2.18 -7.58 13.74
CA ALA A 60 -2.81 -7.15 14.99
C ALA A 60 -3.07 -5.63 14.97
N TYR A 61 -4.30 -5.23 14.67
CA TYR A 61 -4.82 -3.88 14.85
C TYR A 61 -6.27 -3.94 15.36
N THR A 62 -6.70 -2.94 16.14
CA THR A 62 -8.05 -2.90 16.73
C THR A 62 -9.12 -2.54 15.71
N SER A 63 -8.80 -1.64 14.79
CA SER A 63 -9.68 -1.16 13.72
C SER A 63 -8.82 -0.62 12.57
N VAL A 64 -9.41 -0.51 11.37
CA VAL A 64 -8.77 0.13 10.21
C VAL A 64 -8.43 1.58 10.52
N TYR A 65 -9.33 2.28 11.23
CA TYR A 65 -9.07 3.62 11.75
C TYR A 65 -7.80 3.65 12.60
N HIS A 66 -7.64 2.76 13.59
CA HIS A 66 -6.43 2.69 14.40
C HIS A 66 -5.17 2.30 13.60
N MET A 67 -5.30 1.44 12.59
CA MET A 67 -4.21 1.04 11.71
C MET A 67 -3.61 2.25 10.96
N GLY A 68 -4.48 3.08 10.38
CA GLY A 68 -4.09 4.25 9.58
C GLY A 68 -3.92 5.54 10.37
N ASN A 69 -4.49 5.67 11.58
CA ASN A 69 -4.39 6.87 12.42
C ASN A 69 -2.98 6.99 13.03
N LYS A 70 -2.05 7.54 12.25
CA LYS A 70 -0.70 7.86 12.69
C LYS A 70 -0.63 9.27 13.26
N LYS A 71 0.12 9.43 14.36
CA LYS A 71 0.42 10.73 14.98
C LYS A 71 1.13 11.71 14.04
N ASN A 72 1.83 11.21 13.03
CA ASN A 72 2.65 11.99 12.09
C ASN A 72 2.05 11.96 10.68
N ALA A 73 0.74 12.15 10.56
CA ALA A 73 0.07 12.28 9.26
C ALA A 73 0.68 13.44 8.45
N VAL A 74 0.79 13.26 7.12
CA VAL A 74 1.29 14.31 6.24
C VAL A 74 0.28 15.44 6.17
N VAL A 75 0.73 16.69 6.37
CA VAL A 75 -0.11 17.89 6.23
C VAL A 75 -0.21 18.30 4.77
N VAL A 76 -1.45 18.51 4.31
CA VAL A 76 -1.77 18.81 2.91
C VAL A 76 -2.83 19.91 2.80
N GLU A 77 -2.85 20.58 1.66
CA GLU A 77 -3.85 21.61 1.37
C GLU A 77 -5.21 20.98 1.07
N PRO A 78 -6.33 21.68 1.32
CA PRO A 78 -7.66 21.24 0.93
C PRO A 78 -7.73 20.93 -0.56
N ASN A 79 -8.48 19.89 -0.93
CA ASN A 79 -8.64 19.46 -2.32
C ASN A 79 -7.34 19.04 -3.03
N SER A 80 -6.27 18.73 -2.29
CA SER A 80 -5.05 18.15 -2.87
C SER A 80 -5.37 16.82 -3.57
N THR A 81 -4.81 16.60 -4.75
CA THR A 81 -4.91 15.31 -5.45
C THR A 81 -4.06 14.27 -4.74
N ILE A 82 -4.69 13.12 -4.46
CA ILE A 82 -4.11 11.92 -3.90
C ILE A 82 -4.03 10.90 -5.03
N MET A 83 -2.88 10.24 -5.16
CA MET A 83 -2.63 9.19 -6.14
C MET A 83 -2.11 7.94 -5.44
N ILE A 84 -2.66 6.79 -5.81
CA ILE A 84 -2.27 5.46 -5.32
C ILE A 84 -1.79 4.65 -6.51
N ASN A 85 -0.51 4.29 -6.51
CA ASN A 85 0.06 3.43 -7.55
C ASN A 85 0.67 2.17 -6.95
N PHE A 86 0.71 1.09 -7.71
CA PHE A 86 1.40 -0.15 -7.35
C PHE A 86 2.43 -0.50 -8.42
N ASP A 87 3.62 -0.96 -8.02
CA ASP A 87 4.64 -1.44 -8.97
C ASP A 87 4.14 -2.59 -9.85
N ARG A 88 3.14 -3.33 -9.37
CA ARG A 88 2.35 -4.28 -10.14
C ARG A 88 0.88 -3.91 -9.98
N GLU A 89 0.27 -3.51 -11.08
CA GLU A 89 -1.14 -3.12 -11.11
C GLU A 89 -2.06 -4.24 -10.61
N PRO A 90 -3.08 -3.90 -9.81
CA PRO A 90 -4.12 -4.84 -9.42
C PRO A 90 -5.03 -5.17 -10.61
N ILE A 91 -5.94 -6.13 -10.43
CA ILE A 91 -6.97 -6.44 -11.41
C ILE A 91 -7.90 -5.21 -11.54
N ASP A 92 -8.21 -4.84 -12.78
CA ASP A 92 -9.12 -3.72 -13.09
C ASP A 92 -10.42 -3.80 -12.28
N GLY A 93 -10.78 -2.69 -11.63
CA GLY A 93 -11.99 -2.56 -10.82
C GLY A 93 -11.93 -3.20 -9.43
N THR A 94 -10.76 -3.69 -8.99
CA THR A 94 -10.59 -4.24 -7.63
C THR A 94 -9.89 -3.29 -6.67
N LEU A 95 -9.34 -2.17 -7.17
CA LEU A 95 -8.80 -1.12 -6.33
C LEU A 95 -9.95 -0.33 -5.71
N GLU A 96 -10.13 -0.51 -4.41
CA GLU A 96 -11.16 0.15 -3.61
C GLU A 96 -10.50 1.00 -2.53
N VAL A 97 -11.08 2.18 -2.27
CA VAL A 97 -10.62 3.07 -1.21
C VAL A 97 -11.80 3.49 -0.36
N GLU A 98 -11.64 3.38 0.95
CA GLU A 98 -12.60 3.89 1.93
C GLU A 98 -11.94 4.98 2.76
N LYS A 99 -12.72 6.00 3.12
CA LYS A 99 -12.37 7.03 4.08
C LYS A 99 -13.05 6.71 5.41
N TRP A 100 -12.26 6.70 6.47
CA TRP A 100 -12.68 6.42 7.84
C TRP A 100 -12.56 7.71 8.67
N LEU A 101 -13.70 8.25 9.12
CA LEU A 101 -13.76 9.45 9.98
C LEU A 101 -13.57 9.08 11.46
N ASN A 102 -14.06 7.90 11.84
CA ASN A 102 -13.92 7.28 13.15
C ASN A 102 -14.08 5.75 12.99
N GLU A 103 -14.33 5.02 14.08
CA GLU A 103 -14.46 3.55 14.02
C GLU A 103 -15.77 3.06 13.38
N ASP A 104 -16.79 3.91 13.32
CA ASP A 104 -18.15 3.55 12.88
C ASP A 104 -18.54 4.22 11.56
N GLU A 105 -17.88 5.32 11.19
CA GLU A 105 -18.22 6.15 10.04
C GLU A 105 -17.24 5.94 8.89
N VAL A 106 -17.72 5.23 7.87
CA VAL A 106 -16.98 4.80 6.68
C VAL A 106 -17.69 5.30 5.43
N GLU A 107 -16.92 5.87 4.51
CA GLU A 107 -17.40 6.35 3.21
C GLU A 107 -16.53 5.77 2.10
N GLY A 108 -17.14 5.13 1.10
CA GLY A 108 -16.43 4.72 -0.11
C GLY A 108 -16.01 5.93 -0.93
N ILE A 109 -14.80 5.90 -1.51
CA ILE A 109 -14.28 6.95 -2.37
C ILE A 109 -14.42 6.53 -3.82
N ASP A 110 -15.12 7.37 -4.59
CA ASP A 110 -15.15 7.26 -6.05
C ASP A 110 -13.77 7.64 -6.62
N MET A 111 -13.04 6.61 -7.02
CA MET A 111 -11.74 6.73 -7.67
C MET A 111 -11.91 7.15 -9.13
N ASN A 112 -11.13 8.13 -9.58
CA ASN A 112 -10.91 8.36 -11.00
C ASN A 112 -9.57 7.73 -11.39
N HIS A 113 -9.64 6.52 -11.95
CA HIS A 113 -8.49 5.64 -12.19
C HIS A 113 -7.76 5.33 -10.87
N GLU A 114 -6.61 5.97 -10.64
CA GLU A 114 -5.72 5.79 -9.48
C GLU A 114 -5.72 7.01 -8.55
N THR A 115 -6.61 7.97 -8.81
CA THR A 115 -6.60 9.27 -8.14
C THR A 115 -7.94 9.63 -7.54
N PHE A 116 -7.87 10.42 -6.47
CA PHE A 116 -9.02 11.08 -5.85
C PHE A 116 -8.58 12.35 -5.14
N THR A 117 -9.53 13.09 -4.57
CA THR A 117 -9.27 14.40 -3.99
C THR A 117 -9.42 14.38 -2.47
N ALA A 118 -8.46 14.98 -1.77
CA ALA A 118 -8.55 15.18 -0.33
C ALA A 118 -9.76 16.06 0.04
N PRO A 119 -10.38 15.88 1.22
CA PRO A 119 -11.48 16.71 1.68
C PRO A 119 -11.14 18.21 1.67
N SER A 120 -12.18 19.04 1.51
CA SER A 120 -12.07 20.49 1.62
C SER A 120 -12.02 20.98 3.07
N GLU A 121 -12.55 20.18 4.00
CA GLU A 121 -12.62 20.52 5.41
C GLU A 121 -11.34 20.15 6.14
N LYS A 122 -11.00 20.95 7.17
CA LYS A 122 -9.83 20.68 8.00
C LYS A 122 -10.11 19.48 8.89
N GLY A 123 -9.15 18.57 8.97
CA GLY A 123 -9.32 17.36 9.75
C GLY A 123 -8.22 16.33 9.53
N LEU A 124 -8.21 15.32 10.39
CA LEU A 124 -7.43 14.10 10.17
C LEU A 124 -8.33 13.09 9.45
N TYR A 125 -7.85 12.58 8.31
CA TYR A 125 -8.58 11.60 7.52
C TYR A 125 -7.75 10.34 7.39
N VAL A 126 -8.37 9.19 7.70
CA VAL A 126 -7.77 7.87 7.52
C VAL A 126 -8.36 7.24 6.27
N TYR A 127 -7.51 6.60 5.48
CA TYR A 127 -7.91 5.88 4.27
C TYR A 127 -7.50 4.42 4.36
N HIS A 128 -8.36 3.56 3.84
CA HIS A 128 -8.16 2.14 3.68
C HIS A 128 -8.13 1.81 2.21
N ILE A 129 -7.05 1.20 1.75
CA ILE A 129 -6.84 0.76 0.38
C ILE A 129 -7.00 -0.75 0.37
N MET A 130 -7.82 -1.28 -0.53
CA MET A 130 -7.94 -2.71 -0.78
C MET A 130 -7.74 -2.95 -2.27
N ALA A 131 -7.02 -4.02 -2.60
CA ALA A 131 -6.75 -4.37 -3.99
C ALA A 131 -6.55 -5.87 -4.15
N HIS A 132 -6.90 -6.39 -5.33
CA HIS A 132 -6.73 -7.79 -5.67
C HIS A 132 -5.83 -7.99 -6.88
N TRP A 133 -5.05 -9.07 -6.83
CA TRP A 133 -4.24 -9.60 -7.92
C TRP A 133 -4.62 -11.06 -8.15
N LYS A 134 -4.07 -11.65 -9.21
CA LYS A 134 -4.26 -13.08 -9.49
C LYS A 134 -3.87 -13.98 -8.31
N GLN A 135 -2.86 -13.58 -7.53
CA GLN A 135 -2.36 -14.33 -6.39
C GLN A 135 -3.22 -14.15 -5.13
N GLY A 136 -4.07 -13.13 -5.03
CA GLY A 136 -4.83 -12.85 -3.80
C GLY A 136 -5.06 -11.37 -3.58
N GLY A 137 -5.38 -10.99 -2.34
CA GLY A 137 -5.72 -9.61 -1.97
C GLY A 137 -4.84 -9.09 -0.84
N GLY A 138 -4.67 -7.78 -0.80
CA GLY A 138 -3.99 -7.08 0.27
C GLY A 138 -4.70 -5.79 0.64
N SER A 139 -4.51 -5.34 1.87
CA SER A 139 -5.01 -4.05 2.32
C SER A 139 -3.93 -3.21 2.97
N TYR A 140 -4.14 -1.89 2.93
CA TYR A 140 -3.20 -0.89 3.43
C TYR A 140 -3.99 0.27 4.04
N ALA A 141 -3.41 0.98 5.00
CA ALA A 141 -3.99 2.23 5.47
C ALA A 141 -2.96 3.35 5.58
N PHE A 142 -3.43 4.58 5.39
CA PHE A 142 -2.64 5.79 5.58
C PHE A 142 -3.52 6.91 6.14
N SER A 143 -2.90 7.99 6.58
CA SER A 143 -3.62 9.20 6.99
C SER A 143 -2.99 10.46 6.46
N ILE A 144 -3.83 11.48 6.26
CA ILE A 144 -3.43 12.85 5.96
C ILE A 144 -4.12 13.80 6.94
N LYS A 145 -3.51 14.97 7.12
CA LYS A 145 -4.12 16.07 7.84
C LYS A 145 -4.36 17.23 6.88
N VAL A 146 -5.61 17.63 6.71
CA VAL A 146 -5.97 18.81 5.92
C VAL A 146 -5.94 20.03 6.83
N GLU A 147 -5.18 21.06 6.45
CA GLU A 147 -5.04 22.33 7.20
C GLU A 147 -5.29 23.56 6.34
#